data_AF-A0A844EMN9-F1
#
_entry.id   AF-A0A844EMN9-F1
#
_cell.length_a   1.000
_cell.length_b   1.000
_cell.length_c   1.000
_cell.angle_alpha   90.00
_cell.angle_beta   90.00
_cell.angle_gamma   90.00
#
_symmetry.space_group_name_H-M   'P 1'
#
loop_
_entity.id
_entity.type
_entity.pdbx_description
1 polymer ?
#
loop_
_entity_poly.entity_id
_entity_poly.type
_entity_poly.pdbx_seq_one_letter_code
_entity_poly.pdbx_strand_id
1 'polypeptide(L)'
;MVGITIGMIVLVLLVMIPASFKFVALGKPKTRQTVGALEPADQIPTIFLPGYFGNRFSFGRLLNRLSLRYQANKSMVVRVDLHGRIRIRGTISQSRPMIQVLFANKLSRPEQQATWLADICRALHDRYGV
;
A
#
# COMPACT_ATOMS: atom_id res chain seq x y z
N MET A 1 35.92 1.09 -25.72
CA MET A 1 35.36 1.52 -24.42
C MET A 1 33.92 2.05 -24.53
N VAL A 2 33.62 2.96 -25.47
CA VAL A 2 32.28 3.57 -25.63
C VAL A 2 31.12 2.55 -25.79
N GLY A 3 31.29 1.50 -26.59
CA GLY A 3 30.25 0.47 -26.79
C GLY A 3 29.91 -0.34 -25.53
N ILE A 4 30.91 -0.60 -24.66
CA ILE A 4 30.70 -1.31 -23.39
C ILE A 4 29.91 -0.43 -22.42
N THR A 5 30.23 0.86 -22.34
CA THR A 5 29.48 1.84 -21.54
C THR A 5 28.03 1.99 -22.00
N ILE A 6 27.78 2.07 -23.32
CA ILE A 6 26.41 2.14 -23.86
C ILE A 6 25.64 0.85 -23.53
N GLY A 7 26.25 -0.31 -23.73
CA GLY A 7 25.63 -1.60 -23.39
C GLY A 7 25.25 -1.71 -21.92
N MET A 8 26.12 -1.26 -21.01
CA MET A 8 25.86 -1.26 -19.57
C MET A 8 24.71 -0.32 -19.19
N ILE A 9 24.64 0.88 -19.78
CA ILE A 9 23.55 1.84 -19.56
C ILE A 9 22.22 1.23 -20.01
N VAL A 10 22.17 0.63 -21.19
CA VAL A 10 20.96 -0.02 -21.72
C VAL A 10 20.50 -1.17 -20.82
N LEU A 11 21.43 -1.99 -20.34
CA LEU A 11 21.13 -3.08 -19.41
C LEU A 11 20.55 -2.57 -18.08
N VAL A 12 21.16 -1.54 -17.49
CA VAL A 12 20.68 -0.92 -16.25
C VAL A 12 19.27 -0.36 -16.44
N LEU A 13 19.02 0.36 -17.53
CA LEU A 13 17.69 0.90 -17.83
C LEU A 13 16.65 -0.22 -18.01
N LEU A 14 16.99 -1.31 -18.70
CA LEU A 14 16.12 -2.47 -18.89
C LEU A 14 15.67 -3.11 -17.57
N VAL A 15 16.51 -3.09 -16.53
CA VAL A 15 16.16 -3.62 -15.20
C VAL A 15 15.43 -2.59 -14.35
N MET A 16 15.88 -1.33 -14.38
CA MET A 16 15.37 -0.27 -13.49
C MET A 16 13.96 0.21 -13.88
N ILE A 17 13.62 0.22 -15.17
CA ILE A 17 12.30 0.63 -15.65
C ILE A 17 11.19 -0.29 -15.10
N PRO A 18 11.23 -1.63 -15.31
CA PRO A 18 10.23 -2.54 -14.74
C PRO A 18 10.18 -2.51 -13.21
N ALA A 19 11.32 -2.38 -12.54
CA ALA A 19 11.37 -2.27 -11.08
C ALA A 19 10.64 -1.02 -10.58
N SER A 20 10.83 0.11 -11.26
CA SER A 20 10.14 1.38 -10.97
C SER A 20 8.64 1.27 -11.20
N PHE A 21 8.21 0.66 -12.31
CA PHE A 21 6.79 0.40 -12.56
C PHE A 21 6.16 -0.48 -11.48
N LYS A 22 6.84 -1.58 -11.09
CA LYS A 22 6.38 -2.44 -9.98
C LYS A 22 6.30 -1.65 -8.68
N PHE A 23 7.30 -0.85 -8.35
CA PHE A 23 7.27 -0.01 -7.16
C PHE A 23 6.05 0.92 -7.15
N VAL A 24 5.77 1.60 -8.26
CA VAL A 24 4.61 2.50 -8.42
C VAL A 24 3.28 1.72 -8.31
N ALA A 25 3.18 0.55 -8.93
CA ALA A 25 1.99 -0.29 -8.86
C ALA A 25 1.69 -0.78 -7.43
N LEU A 26 2.72 -1.13 -6.67
CA LEU A 26 2.59 -1.67 -5.31
C LEU A 26 2.05 -0.67 -4.28
N GLY A 27 1.98 0.62 -4.58
CA GLY A 27 1.33 1.63 -3.73
C GLY A 27 0.11 2.25 -4.38
N LYS A 28 -0.54 1.53 -5.31
CA LYS A 28 -1.89 1.84 -5.77
C LYS A 28 -2.89 0.85 -5.15
N PRO A 29 -4.15 1.26 -4.96
CA PRO A 29 -5.24 0.34 -4.65
C PRO A 29 -5.42 -0.71 -5.74
N LYS A 30 -5.97 -1.86 -5.37
CA LYS A 30 -6.34 -2.97 -6.26
C LYS A 30 -7.53 -3.71 -5.65
N THR A 31 -8.72 -3.21 -5.96
CA THR A 31 -9.98 -3.85 -5.59
C THR A 31 -10.43 -4.77 -6.73
N ARG A 32 -10.91 -5.96 -6.38
CA ARG A 32 -11.59 -6.88 -7.29
C ARG A 32 -13.06 -6.94 -6.88
N GLN A 33 -13.95 -7.22 -7.83
CA GLN A 33 -15.34 -7.48 -7.47
C GLN A 33 -15.42 -8.70 -6.57
N THR A 34 -16.20 -8.59 -5.50
CA THR A 34 -16.46 -9.72 -4.63
C THR A 34 -17.42 -10.68 -5.28
N VAL A 35 -17.17 -11.98 -5.15
CA VAL A 35 -18.04 -13.03 -5.67
C VAL A 35 -18.33 -13.98 -4.51
N GLY A 36 -19.59 -14.05 -4.09
CA GLY A 36 -20.05 -14.95 -3.02
C GLY A 36 -20.74 -14.23 -1.86
N ALA A 37 -21.28 -15.03 -0.92
CA ALA A 37 -21.89 -14.53 0.31
C ALA A 37 -20.80 -13.97 1.25
N LEU A 38 -21.14 -12.89 1.96
CA LEU A 38 -20.24 -12.20 2.88
C LEU A 38 -20.57 -12.58 4.31
N GLU A 39 -19.57 -13.08 5.03
CA GLU A 39 -19.67 -13.18 6.48
C GLU A 39 -19.47 -11.79 7.12
N PRO A 40 -20.05 -11.51 8.30
CA PRO A 40 -19.85 -10.23 9.00
C PRO A 40 -18.36 -9.86 9.18
N ALA A 41 -17.51 -10.85 9.47
CA ALA A 41 -16.07 -10.67 9.61
C ALA A 41 -15.38 -10.22 8.30
N ASP A 42 -15.94 -10.56 7.14
CA ASP A 42 -15.40 -10.13 5.85
C ASP A 42 -15.58 -8.62 5.63
N GLN A 43 -16.43 -7.94 6.39
CA GLN A 43 -16.64 -6.50 6.23
C GLN A 43 -15.62 -5.66 7.01
N ILE A 44 -14.89 -6.28 7.95
CA ILE A 44 -13.95 -5.59 8.84
C ILE A 44 -12.63 -5.29 8.09
N PRO A 45 -12.21 -4.01 7.97
CA PRO A 45 -10.97 -3.68 7.30
C PRO A 45 -9.73 -4.11 8.09
N THR A 46 -8.77 -4.69 7.39
CA THR A 46 -7.44 -4.98 7.93
C THR A 46 -6.44 -3.91 7.53
N ILE A 47 -5.84 -3.25 8.52
CA ILE A 47 -4.77 -2.25 8.31
C ILE A 47 -3.41 -2.94 8.32
N PHE A 48 -2.60 -2.65 7.29
CA PHE A 48 -1.22 -3.14 7.17
C PHE A 48 -0.23 -2.00 7.43
N LEU A 49 0.31 -1.99 8.66
CA LEU A 49 1.25 -0.97 9.15
C LEU A 49 2.71 -1.42 8.95
N PRO A 50 3.50 -0.74 8.11
CA PRO A 50 4.89 -1.12 7.87
C PRO A 50 5.77 -0.92 9.11
N GLY A 51 6.79 -1.76 9.26
CA GLY A 51 7.84 -1.57 10.27
C GLY A 51 8.84 -0.46 9.90
N TYR A 52 9.91 -0.35 10.70
CA TYR A 52 11.00 0.61 10.49
C TYR A 52 11.57 0.53 9.06
N PHE A 53 11.81 1.70 8.46
CA PHE A 53 12.26 1.84 7.06
C PHE A 53 11.31 1.22 6.00
N GLY A 54 10.11 0.82 6.41
CA GLY A 54 9.15 0.14 5.56
C GLY A 54 8.62 1.02 4.43
N ASN A 55 8.17 0.36 3.36
CA ASN A 55 7.69 1.03 2.17
C ASN A 55 6.71 0.14 1.39
N ARG A 56 6.44 0.49 0.13
CA ARG A 56 5.53 -0.23 -0.77
C ARG A 56 5.84 -1.72 -0.87
N PHE A 57 7.11 -2.12 -0.73
CA PHE A 57 7.52 -3.52 -0.79
C PHE A 57 7.25 -4.32 0.48
N SER A 58 7.08 -3.66 1.64
CA SER A 58 6.84 -4.33 2.93
C SER A 58 5.58 -5.19 2.86
N PHE A 59 4.46 -4.61 2.40
CA PHE A 59 3.20 -5.34 2.25
C PHE A 59 2.67 -5.42 0.83
N GLY A 60 3.06 -4.54 -0.10
CA GLY A 60 2.42 -4.49 -1.42
C GLY A 60 2.43 -5.84 -2.16
N ARG A 61 3.52 -6.62 -2.03
CA ARG A 61 3.62 -7.96 -2.64
C ARG A 61 2.72 -8.97 -1.93
N LEU A 62 2.65 -8.92 -0.60
CA LEU A 62 1.73 -9.73 0.19
C LEU A 62 0.28 -9.43 -0.19
N LEU A 63 -0.11 -8.15 -0.21
CA LEU A 63 -1.48 -7.71 -0.53
C LEU A 63 -1.89 -8.13 -1.94
N ASN A 64 -0.98 -8.03 -2.91
CA ASN A 64 -1.23 -8.55 -4.26
C ASN A 64 -1.49 -10.06 -4.25
N ARG A 65 -0.73 -10.83 -3.46
CA ARG A 65 -0.92 -12.27 -3.32
C ARG A 65 -2.25 -12.60 -2.64
N LEU A 66 -2.59 -11.88 -1.57
CA LEU A 66 -3.86 -12.02 -0.86
C LEU A 66 -5.05 -11.74 -1.77
N SER A 67 -4.94 -10.69 -2.60
CA SER A 67 -5.98 -10.38 -3.58
C SER A 67 -6.13 -11.43 -4.68
N LEU A 68 -5.02 -12.02 -5.14
CA LEU A 68 -5.07 -13.04 -6.17
C LEU A 68 -5.55 -14.40 -5.66
N ARG A 69 -5.19 -14.79 -4.43
CA ARG A 69 -5.42 -16.15 -3.91
C ARG A 69 -6.59 -16.29 -2.94
N TYR A 70 -6.93 -15.21 -2.24
CA TYR A 70 -7.91 -15.25 -1.15
C TYR A 70 -9.05 -14.24 -1.34
N GLN A 71 -9.17 -13.67 -2.55
CA GLN A 71 -10.22 -12.71 -2.92
C GLN A 71 -10.26 -11.47 -2.02
N ALA A 72 -9.15 -11.16 -1.32
CA ALA A 72 -9.05 -9.98 -0.51
C ALA A 72 -8.91 -8.71 -1.36
N ASN A 73 -9.40 -7.58 -0.87
CA ASN A 73 -9.44 -6.36 -1.65
C ASN A 73 -8.43 -5.36 -1.13
N LYS A 74 -7.43 -4.99 -1.93
CA LYS A 74 -6.53 -3.91 -1.58
C LYS A 74 -7.23 -2.56 -1.81
N SER A 75 -8.24 -2.30 -0.98
CA SER A 75 -9.20 -1.22 -1.11
C SER A 75 -8.57 0.16 -1.08
N MET A 76 -7.63 0.36 -0.16
CA MET A 76 -7.03 1.67 0.04
C MET A 76 -5.51 1.63 0.22
N VAL A 77 -4.89 2.74 -0.16
CA VAL A 77 -3.52 3.08 0.23
C VAL A 77 -3.56 4.43 0.93
N VAL A 78 -3.18 4.43 2.21
CA VAL A 78 -3.10 5.61 3.05
C VAL A 78 -1.63 6.02 3.15
N ARG A 79 -1.32 7.25 2.74
CA ARG A 79 0.04 7.79 2.80
C ARG A 79 0.07 9.00 3.71
N VAL A 80 0.95 8.97 4.71
CA VAL A 80 1.32 10.16 5.49
C VAL A 80 2.50 10.82 4.79
N ASP A 81 2.35 12.09 4.41
CA ASP A 81 3.44 12.84 3.76
C ASP A 81 4.48 13.37 4.76
N LEU A 82 5.51 14.07 4.26
CA LEU A 82 6.60 14.57 5.09
C LEU A 82 6.16 15.64 6.12
N HIS A 83 4.96 16.20 5.96
CA HIS A 83 4.37 17.19 6.87
C HIS A 83 3.28 16.56 7.77
N GLY A 84 3.17 15.23 7.80
CA GLY A 84 2.16 14.54 8.60
C GLY A 84 0.76 14.52 7.97
N ARG A 85 0.58 15.02 6.74
CA ARG A 85 -0.77 15.04 6.11
C ARG A 85 -1.15 13.66 5.59
N ILE A 86 -2.36 13.23 5.94
CA ILE A 86 -2.93 11.95 5.52
C ILE A 86 -3.55 12.08 4.13
N ARG A 87 -3.11 11.22 3.20
CA ARG A 87 -3.68 11.11 1.85
C ARG A 87 -4.20 9.70 1.63
N ILE A 88 -5.50 9.58 1.41
CA ILE A 88 -6.19 8.31 1.17
C ILE A 88 -6.47 8.19 -0.32
N ARG A 89 -6.12 7.04 -0.92
CA ARG A 89 -6.47 6.69 -2.30
C ARG A 89 -7.22 5.37 -2.32
N GLY A 90 -8.25 5.29 -3.16
CA GLY A 90 -9.09 4.11 -3.32
C GLY A 90 -10.45 4.25 -2.63
N THR A 91 -11.20 3.15 -2.63
CA THR A 91 -12.56 3.06 -2.07
C THR A 91 -12.64 1.79 -1.22
N ILE A 92 -13.33 1.85 -0.09
CA ILE A 92 -13.48 0.71 0.80
C ILE A 92 -14.31 -0.36 0.09
N SER A 93 -13.82 -1.61 0.07
CA SER A 93 -14.60 -2.73 -0.45
C SER A 93 -15.47 -3.27 0.68
N GLN A 94 -16.64 -3.82 0.34
CA GLN A 94 -17.51 -4.46 1.33
C GLN A 94 -16.99 -5.80 1.82
N SER A 95 -15.93 -6.35 1.20
CA SER A 95 -15.41 -7.66 1.54
C SER A 95 -13.89 -7.71 1.57
N ARG A 96 -13.38 -8.32 2.64
CA ARG A 96 -11.98 -8.47 3.03
C ARG A 96 -11.16 -7.22 2.67
N PRO A 97 -11.57 -6.01 3.13
CA PRO A 97 -10.89 -4.79 2.77
C PRO A 97 -9.51 -4.75 3.44
N MET A 98 -8.49 -4.46 2.65
CA MET A 98 -7.11 -4.30 3.08
C MET A 98 -6.66 -2.87 2.81
N ILE A 99 -6.12 -2.24 3.85
CA ILE A 99 -5.64 -0.86 3.82
C ILE A 99 -4.13 -0.86 4.01
N GLN A 100 -3.39 -0.40 3.00
CA GLN A 100 -1.93 -0.28 3.12
C GLN A 100 -1.52 1.09 3.64
N VAL A 101 -0.81 1.14 4.76
CA VAL A 101 -0.23 2.39 5.28
C VAL A 101 1.18 2.58 4.73
N LEU A 102 1.53 3.83 4.38
CA LEU A 102 2.85 4.24 3.91
C LEU A 102 3.27 5.55 4.56
N PHE A 103 4.40 5.54 5.26
CA PHE A 103 5.02 6.76 5.77
C PHE A 103 6.01 7.32 4.74
N ALA A 104 5.92 8.62 4.42
CA ALA A 104 6.92 9.28 3.59
C ALA A 104 8.25 9.41 4.35
N ASN A 105 8.20 9.78 5.63
CA ASN A 105 9.33 9.71 6.53
C ASN A 105 9.44 8.29 7.12
N LYS A 106 10.27 7.46 6.50
CA LYS A 106 10.46 6.05 6.89
C LYS A 106 11.27 5.85 8.18
N LEU A 107 11.90 6.92 8.67
CA LEU A 107 12.73 6.95 9.88
C LEU A 107 11.97 7.57 11.07
N SER A 108 10.69 7.87 10.92
CA SER A 108 9.84 8.37 12.00
C SER A 108 9.85 7.39 13.18
N ARG A 109 9.91 7.93 14.40
CA ARG A 109 9.92 7.14 15.63
C ARG A 109 8.56 6.44 15.84
N PRO A 110 8.52 5.28 16.52
CA PRO A 110 7.27 4.54 16.76
C PRO A 110 6.15 5.38 17.37
N GLU A 111 6.46 6.31 18.27
CA GLU A 111 5.48 7.17 18.94
C GLU A 111 4.76 8.09 17.95
N GLN A 112 5.53 8.64 16.99
CA GLN A 112 4.97 9.46 15.91
C GLN A 112 4.12 8.62 14.96
N GLN A 113 4.56 7.39 14.64
CA GLN A 113 3.78 6.48 13.81
C GLN A 113 2.48 6.04 14.49
N ALA A 114 2.48 5.87 15.81
CA ALA A 114 1.27 5.58 16.60
C ALA A 114 0.29 6.75 16.57
N THR A 115 0.78 7.99 16.68
CA THR A 115 -0.06 9.20 16.54
C THR A 115 -0.72 9.22 15.16
N TRP A 116 0.07 9.04 14.10
CA TRP A 116 -0.47 8.98 12.74
C TRP A 116 -1.42 7.81 12.52
N LEU A 117 -1.19 6.65 13.14
CA LEU A 117 -2.11 5.53 13.07
C LEU A 117 -3.46 5.89 13.71
N ALA A 118 -3.46 6.52 14.88
CA ALA A 118 -4.69 6.99 15.51
C ALA A 118 -5.46 7.98 14.63
N ASP A 119 -4.75 8.93 14.00
CA ASP A 119 -5.34 9.88 13.07
C ASP A 119 -5.88 9.21 11.80
N ILE A 120 -5.21 8.16 11.31
CA ILE A 120 -5.70 7.34 10.19
C ILE A 120 -6.99 6.62 10.60
N CYS A 121 -7.03 5.97 11.77
CA CYS A 121 -8.23 5.30 12.26
C CYS A 121 -9.39 6.28 12.40
N ARG A 122 -9.16 7.47 12.97
CA ARG A 122 -10.17 8.54 13.06
C ARG A 122 -10.66 8.96 11.66
N ALA A 123 -9.74 9.20 10.73
CA ALA A 123 -10.11 9.59 9.37
C ALA A 123 -10.87 8.49 8.60
N LEU A 124 -10.60 7.21 8.89
CA LEU A 124 -11.34 6.08 8.32
C LEU A 124 -12.74 6.02 8.91
N HIS A 125 -12.87 6.16 10.23
CA HIS A 125 -14.14 6.18 10.93
C HIS A 125 -15.03 7.34 10.44
N ASP A 126 -14.54 8.57 10.51
CA ASP A 126 -15.33 9.76 10.22
C ASP A 126 -15.81 9.84 8.77
N ARG A 127 -15.01 9.32 7.82
CA ARG A 127 -15.27 9.47 6.38
C ARG A 127 -15.87 8.25 5.72
N TYR A 128 -15.67 7.06 6.30
CA TYR A 128 -16.04 5.79 5.69
C TYR A 128 -16.83 4.88 6.62
N GLY A 129 -16.99 5.24 7.90
CA GLY A 129 -17.78 4.48 8.88
C GLY A 129 -17.14 3.16 9.31
N VAL A 130 -15.81 3.02 9.15
CA VAL A 130 -15.06 1.79 9.46
C VAL A 130 -13.96 1.99 10.49
#